data_AF-A0A4V2U6J9-F1
#
_entry.id   AF-A0A4V2U6J9-F1
#
_cell.length_a   1.000
_cell.length_b   1.000
_cell.length_c   1.000
_cell.angle_alpha   90.00
_cell.angle_beta   90.00
_cell.angle_gamma   90.00
#
_symmetry.space_group_name_H-M   'P 1'
#
loop_
_entity.id
_entity.type
_entity.pdbx_description
1 polymer ?
#
loop_
_entity_poly.entity_id
_entity_poly.type
_entity_poly.pdbx_seq_one_letter_code
_entity_poly.pdbx_strand_id
1 'polypeptide(L)'
;MTTGLLITASGQAAIIADLGGGTNLVLTHVAWGDAAGVPYNPNEAQVALVNEKYRATIASVAVVDGAIVVDAVIPADTNDGSARPSHSFNVAEVGLFNNAGTLIGVARLGNGYKPPPSSGQASIATYRLKLAVANPSAISVVVDPQAQIALGRHIRAPWLTIDGVVNAPPGAPNQGDTYIVGAAPTGAWVGFAHRIAQWVGVWSLSTAPIGHMVCNNAADVGDSGRFLRRTAAGWAPAIASATEIGLVRLATLAETAAGAEASKVVSPAVLKFAARIRLQADTTLYVSPTLGNDANPGTIGQPYQTRQRAWNRFANELDLNGYAGTIKLLNGTYTDAFAATSAPIGTARGTGAVTFEGDPATPTNVVVALTNANCFYAQGGAQFSVKGCRLQTAGANTSGLVTSVGGIIAFENVDFFSCVLAHVLAASGGFIQASGNYTISGGAAIHISSVKGGGTTLDGKTVTFLTTPNFSSAFAVASEGGAMSAVGYLQTGSATGKRYEITSGGIISVGGANPTALPGNAAGTNVGGSYV
;
A
#
# COMPACT_ATOMS: atom_id res chain seq x y z
N MET A 1 3.22 -34.55 -30.78
CA MET A 1 2.23 -35.65 -30.72
C MET A 1 2.76 -36.72 -29.76
N THR A 2 1.89 -37.45 -29.06
CA THR A 2 2.27 -38.53 -28.14
C THR A 2 1.94 -39.88 -28.77
N THR A 3 2.94 -40.75 -28.93
CA THR A 3 2.78 -42.06 -29.61
C THR A 3 3.29 -43.18 -28.70
N GLY A 4 2.50 -44.24 -28.53
CA GLY A 4 2.93 -45.46 -27.84
C GLY A 4 3.76 -46.35 -28.75
N LEU A 5 4.84 -46.94 -28.22
CA LEU A 5 5.72 -47.86 -28.95
C LEU A 5 5.29 -49.31 -28.72
N LEU A 6 5.30 -50.11 -29.80
CA LEU A 6 5.31 -51.57 -29.73
C LEU A 6 6.73 -52.04 -29.41
N ILE A 7 6.90 -52.84 -28.36
CA ILE A 7 8.21 -53.39 -27.98
C ILE A 7 8.55 -54.55 -28.92
N THR A 8 9.74 -54.54 -29.50
CA THR A 8 10.22 -55.63 -30.37
C THR A 8 10.69 -56.83 -29.56
N ALA A 9 10.84 -58.01 -30.16
CA ALA A 9 11.39 -59.20 -29.51
C ALA A 9 12.82 -58.93 -28.98
N SER A 10 13.63 -58.20 -29.74
CA SER A 10 14.96 -57.73 -29.31
C SER A 10 14.87 -56.74 -28.14
N GLY A 11 13.86 -55.87 -28.14
CA GLY A 11 13.57 -54.94 -27.05
C GLY A 11 13.14 -55.67 -25.77
N GLN A 12 12.26 -56.66 -25.88
CA GLN A 12 11.84 -57.51 -24.76
C GLN A 12 13.04 -58.27 -24.18
N ALA A 13 13.89 -58.85 -25.02
CA ALA A 13 15.11 -59.53 -24.58
C ALA A 13 16.08 -58.58 -23.86
N ALA A 14 16.26 -57.35 -24.37
CA ALA A 14 17.10 -56.33 -23.75
C ALA A 14 16.53 -55.85 -22.40
N ILE A 15 15.21 -55.67 -22.30
CA ILE A 15 14.52 -55.31 -21.05
C ILE A 15 14.61 -56.45 -20.02
N ILE A 16 14.46 -57.71 -20.44
CA ILE A 16 14.58 -58.88 -19.56
C ILE A 16 16.03 -59.05 -19.08
N ALA A 17 17.02 -58.85 -19.94
CA ALA A 17 18.43 -58.92 -19.57
C ALA A 17 18.79 -57.85 -18.53
N ASP A 18 18.29 -56.63 -18.71
CA ASP A 18 18.44 -55.52 -17.75
C ASP A 18 17.78 -55.85 -16.38
N LEU A 19 16.54 -56.35 -16.40
CA LEU A 19 15.81 -56.78 -15.20
C LEU A 19 16.46 -57.97 -14.47
N GLY A 20 17.15 -58.85 -15.19
CA GLY A 20 17.83 -60.04 -14.67
C GLY A 20 19.22 -59.77 -14.08
N GLY A 21 19.66 -58.50 -13.99
CA GLY A 21 21.00 -58.11 -13.52
C GLY A 21 22.10 -58.20 -14.58
N GLY A 22 21.74 -58.20 -15.86
CA GLY A 22 22.65 -58.16 -17.01
C GLY A 22 23.17 -56.75 -17.32
N THR A 23 23.56 -56.49 -18.57
CA THR A 23 24.03 -55.16 -18.99
C THR A 23 22.90 -54.13 -18.99
N ASN A 24 23.14 -52.98 -18.34
CA ASN A 24 22.17 -51.87 -18.28
C ASN A 24 21.63 -51.51 -19.67
N LEU A 25 20.30 -51.44 -19.80
CA LEU A 25 19.67 -50.92 -21.02
C LEU A 25 19.86 -49.40 -21.08
N VAL A 26 20.65 -48.94 -22.05
CA VAL A 26 20.92 -47.51 -22.30
C VAL A 26 20.23 -47.05 -23.57
N LEU A 27 19.16 -46.25 -23.44
CA LEU A 27 18.48 -45.63 -24.59
C LEU A 27 19.19 -44.35 -25.00
N THR A 28 19.46 -44.18 -26.29
CA THR A 28 20.31 -43.08 -26.79
C THR A 28 19.75 -42.34 -28.01
N HIS A 29 19.01 -43.03 -28.89
CA HIS A 29 18.59 -42.45 -30.17
C HIS A 29 17.12 -42.72 -30.50
N VAL A 30 16.53 -41.78 -31.23
CA VAL A 30 15.26 -41.95 -31.94
C VAL A 30 15.53 -41.82 -33.43
N ALA A 31 14.94 -42.70 -34.23
CA ALA A 31 15.01 -42.62 -35.69
C ALA A 31 13.62 -42.59 -36.31
N TRP A 32 13.52 -42.00 -37.50
CA TRP A 32 12.30 -41.84 -38.27
C TRP A 32 12.51 -42.31 -39.70
N GLY A 33 11.45 -42.85 -40.28
CA GLY A 33 11.45 -43.36 -41.64
C GLY A 33 10.17 -43.04 -42.41
N ASP A 34 10.21 -43.30 -43.71
CA ASP A 34 9.08 -43.14 -44.62
C ASP A 34 8.36 -44.45 -44.98
N ALA A 35 8.75 -45.55 -44.34
CA ALA A 35 8.19 -46.88 -44.57
C ALA A 35 8.23 -47.32 -46.05
N ALA A 36 9.22 -46.86 -46.82
CA ALA A 36 9.31 -47.06 -48.26
C ALA A 36 8.06 -46.59 -49.04
N GLY A 37 7.35 -45.60 -48.50
CA GLY A 37 6.14 -45.03 -49.08
C GLY A 37 4.86 -45.84 -48.83
N VAL A 38 4.94 -47.00 -48.16
CA VAL A 38 3.79 -47.89 -47.92
C VAL A 38 3.56 -48.06 -46.42
N PRO A 39 2.42 -47.61 -45.87
CA PRO A 39 2.12 -47.82 -44.45
C PRO A 39 2.05 -49.32 -44.12
N TYR A 40 2.73 -49.71 -43.04
CA TYR A 40 2.69 -51.07 -42.51
C TYR A 40 2.23 -51.06 -41.04
N ASN A 41 1.80 -52.22 -40.56
CA ASN A 41 1.53 -52.40 -39.14
C ASN A 41 2.80 -52.92 -38.46
N PRO A 42 3.34 -52.21 -37.46
CA PRO A 42 4.51 -52.68 -36.74
C PRO A 42 4.30 -54.07 -36.15
N ASN A 43 5.34 -54.88 -36.18
CA ASN A 43 5.34 -56.24 -35.64
C ASN A 43 6.54 -56.46 -34.71
N GLU A 44 6.41 -57.39 -33.78
CA GLU A 44 7.42 -57.61 -32.74
C GLU A 44 8.74 -58.17 -33.29
N ALA A 45 8.74 -58.82 -34.46
CA ALA A 45 9.95 -59.39 -35.06
C ALA A 45 10.86 -58.35 -35.74
N GLN A 46 10.47 -57.06 -35.76
CA GLN A 46 11.27 -56.02 -36.38
C GLN A 46 12.59 -55.77 -35.65
N VAL A 47 13.67 -55.77 -36.42
CA VAL A 47 15.02 -55.44 -35.94
C VAL A 47 15.51 -54.07 -36.41
N ALA A 48 14.79 -53.47 -37.38
CA ALA A 48 15.07 -52.15 -37.94
C ALA A 48 13.78 -51.48 -38.45
N LEU A 49 13.84 -50.18 -38.72
CA LEU A 49 12.81 -49.46 -39.49
C LEU A 49 12.82 -49.94 -40.95
N VAL A 50 11.67 -49.89 -41.60
CA VAL A 50 11.53 -50.34 -43.00
C VAL A 50 12.36 -49.46 -43.95
N ASN A 51 12.37 -48.15 -43.72
CA ASN A 51 13.23 -47.23 -44.46
C ASN A 51 13.58 -46.02 -43.59
N GLU A 52 14.65 -46.14 -42.81
CA GLU A 52 15.15 -45.06 -41.97
C GLU A 52 15.67 -43.87 -42.81
N LYS A 53 15.17 -42.68 -42.51
CA LYS A 53 15.51 -41.42 -43.19
C LYS A 53 16.25 -40.42 -42.31
N TYR A 54 16.03 -40.46 -40.99
CA TYR A 54 16.67 -39.53 -40.07
C TYR A 54 16.84 -40.15 -38.68
N ARG A 55 17.88 -39.76 -37.95
CA ARG A 55 18.17 -40.22 -36.59
C ARG A 55 18.69 -39.06 -35.75
N ALA A 56 18.23 -38.96 -34.50
CA ALA A 56 18.66 -37.94 -33.54
C ALA A 56 18.85 -38.52 -32.14
N THR A 57 19.62 -37.81 -31.32
CA THR A 57 19.77 -38.07 -29.89
C THR A 57 18.49 -37.68 -29.13
N ILE A 58 18.30 -38.27 -27.94
CA ILE A 58 17.13 -37.99 -27.09
C ILE A 58 17.28 -36.60 -26.47
N ALA A 59 16.24 -35.76 -26.59
CA ALA A 59 16.24 -34.38 -26.12
C ALA A 59 15.72 -34.22 -24.68
N SER A 60 14.86 -35.13 -24.22
CA SER A 60 14.45 -35.21 -22.82
C SER A 60 13.90 -36.60 -22.48
N VAL A 61 13.91 -36.93 -21.19
CA VAL A 61 13.32 -38.16 -20.64
C VAL A 61 12.54 -37.85 -19.36
N ALA A 62 11.42 -38.55 -19.18
CA ALA A 62 10.66 -38.57 -17.93
C ALA A 62 10.00 -39.95 -17.72
N VAL A 63 9.68 -40.29 -16.48
CA VAL A 63 8.81 -41.43 -16.17
C VAL A 63 7.42 -40.89 -15.82
N VAL A 64 6.40 -41.32 -16.56
CA VAL A 64 5.01 -40.86 -16.39
C VAL A 64 4.10 -42.08 -16.40
N ASP A 65 3.33 -42.26 -15.33
CA ASP A 65 2.39 -43.39 -15.15
C ASP A 65 3.04 -44.78 -15.36
N GLY A 66 4.29 -44.94 -14.89
CA GLY A 66 5.05 -46.19 -15.02
C GLY A 66 5.67 -46.45 -16.40
N ALA A 67 5.45 -45.57 -17.38
CA ALA A 67 6.09 -45.64 -18.70
C ALA A 67 7.26 -44.67 -18.83
N ILE A 68 8.28 -45.07 -19.61
CA ILE A 68 9.37 -44.17 -20.01
C ILE A 68 8.86 -43.30 -21.16
N VAL A 69 8.95 -42.00 -20.99
CA VAL A 69 8.57 -40.99 -21.97
C VAL A 69 9.81 -40.28 -22.46
N VAL A 70 10.07 -40.33 -23.76
CA VAL A 70 11.20 -39.64 -24.40
C VAL A 70 10.69 -38.62 -25.40
N ASP A 71 11.26 -37.41 -25.39
CA ASP A 71 11.05 -36.43 -26.45
C ASP A 71 12.28 -36.39 -27.36
N ALA A 72 12.05 -36.41 -28.68
CA ALA A 72 13.09 -36.20 -29.67
C ALA A 72 12.59 -35.27 -30.78
N VAL A 73 13.53 -34.56 -31.42
CA VAL A 73 13.22 -33.48 -32.35
C VAL A 73 13.78 -33.82 -33.72
N ILE A 74 12.94 -33.70 -34.74
CA ILE A 74 13.40 -33.58 -36.13
C ILE A 74 13.56 -32.08 -36.43
N PRO A 75 14.80 -31.56 -36.54
CA PRO A 75 15.07 -30.14 -36.77
C PRO A 75 14.56 -29.67 -38.13
N ALA A 76 14.52 -28.35 -38.35
CA ALA A 76 14.03 -27.78 -39.61
C ALA A 76 14.96 -28.11 -40.79
N ASP A 77 16.27 -28.14 -40.51
CA ASP A 77 17.32 -28.45 -41.47
C ASP A 77 18.50 -29.05 -40.73
N THR A 78 18.99 -30.18 -41.22
CA THR A 78 20.28 -30.73 -40.82
C THR A 78 20.88 -31.41 -42.04
N ASN A 79 22.06 -30.95 -42.40
CA ASN A 79 22.94 -31.61 -43.34
C ASN A 79 24.21 -32.00 -42.57
N ASP A 80 24.08 -33.02 -41.73
CA ASP A 80 25.15 -33.53 -40.85
C ASP A 80 26.16 -34.43 -41.60
N GLY A 81 26.10 -34.45 -42.94
CA GLY A 81 26.95 -35.28 -43.80
C GLY A 81 26.57 -36.76 -43.83
N SER A 82 25.55 -37.21 -43.08
CA SER A 82 25.18 -38.63 -42.95
C SER A 82 24.33 -39.21 -44.09
N ALA A 83 24.20 -38.49 -45.21
CA ALA A 83 23.28 -38.79 -46.33
C ALA A 83 21.78 -38.89 -45.94
N ARG A 84 21.43 -38.41 -44.74
CA ARG A 84 20.09 -38.52 -44.12
C ARG A 84 19.58 -37.13 -43.71
N PRO A 85 19.11 -36.29 -44.65
CA PRO A 85 18.60 -34.98 -44.32
C PRO A 85 17.40 -35.09 -43.38
N SER A 86 17.24 -34.14 -42.45
CA SER A 86 16.08 -34.15 -41.56
C SER A 86 14.77 -33.84 -42.27
N HIS A 87 14.76 -33.56 -43.57
CA HIS A 87 13.59 -33.14 -44.34
C HIS A 87 13.44 -33.91 -45.66
N SER A 88 12.43 -33.57 -46.47
CA SER A 88 12.14 -34.17 -47.79
C SER A 88 11.70 -35.64 -47.75
N PHE A 89 11.02 -36.05 -46.68
CA PHE A 89 10.40 -37.38 -46.59
C PHE A 89 9.08 -37.32 -45.81
N ASN A 90 8.21 -38.31 -46.02
CA ASN A 90 7.02 -38.48 -45.19
C ASN A 90 7.38 -39.21 -43.90
N VAL A 91 6.99 -38.69 -42.75
CA VAL A 91 7.26 -39.37 -41.47
C VAL A 91 6.18 -40.42 -41.22
N ALA A 92 6.49 -41.67 -41.56
CA ALA A 92 5.56 -42.80 -41.50
C ALA A 92 5.84 -43.79 -40.37
N GLU A 93 7.08 -43.82 -39.86
CA GLU A 93 7.50 -44.71 -38.78
C GLU A 93 8.50 -44.02 -37.84
N VAL A 94 8.56 -44.50 -36.61
CA VAL A 94 9.53 -44.06 -35.60
C VAL A 94 10.03 -45.25 -34.79
N GLY A 95 11.32 -45.24 -34.46
CA GLY A 95 11.98 -46.27 -33.67
C GLY A 95 12.81 -45.68 -32.53
N LEU A 96 12.81 -46.36 -31.39
CA LEU A 96 13.63 -46.05 -30.23
C LEU A 96 14.77 -47.06 -30.11
N PHE A 97 15.99 -46.59 -29.97
CA PHE A 97 17.21 -47.41 -30.04
C PHE A 97 18.09 -47.28 -28.81
N ASN A 98 18.78 -48.36 -28.49
CA ASN A 98 19.81 -48.38 -27.46
C ASN A 98 21.20 -47.97 -28.00
N ASN A 99 22.20 -47.89 -27.12
CA ASN A 99 23.59 -47.57 -27.46
C ASN A 99 24.26 -48.59 -28.41
N ALA A 100 23.77 -49.83 -28.46
CA ALA A 100 24.26 -50.86 -29.38
C ALA A 100 23.56 -50.81 -30.76
N GLY A 101 22.66 -49.84 -30.99
CA GLY A 101 21.89 -49.73 -32.23
C GLY A 101 20.73 -50.73 -32.34
N THR A 102 20.38 -51.44 -31.27
CA THR A 102 19.22 -52.35 -31.22
C THR A 102 17.92 -51.57 -31.18
N LEU A 103 16.96 -51.92 -32.05
CA LEU A 103 15.61 -51.36 -32.03
C LEU A 103 14.82 -51.92 -30.84
N ILE A 104 14.49 -51.07 -29.86
CA ILE A 104 13.80 -51.45 -28.63
C ILE A 104 12.28 -51.35 -28.80
N GLY A 105 11.82 -50.28 -29.46
CA GLY A 105 10.40 -50.08 -29.70
C GLY A 105 10.16 -49.36 -31.02
N VAL A 106 9.04 -49.67 -31.65
CA VAL A 106 8.66 -49.15 -32.97
C VAL A 106 7.20 -48.72 -32.97
N ALA A 107 6.88 -47.66 -33.73
CA ALA A 107 5.50 -47.24 -33.95
C ALA A 107 5.29 -46.71 -35.36
N ARG A 108 4.03 -46.83 -35.82
CA ARG A 108 3.54 -46.18 -37.03
C ARG A 108 3.13 -44.74 -36.73
N LEU A 109 3.39 -43.84 -37.68
CA LEU A 109 3.01 -42.43 -37.65
C LEU A 109 2.05 -42.08 -38.81
N GLY A 110 1.49 -40.87 -38.78
CA GLY A 110 0.44 -40.41 -39.70
C GLY A 110 0.86 -40.12 -41.14
N ASN A 111 2.06 -40.51 -41.58
CA ASN A 111 2.61 -40.29 -42.92
C ASN A 111 2.57 -38.81 -43.37
N GLY A 112 2.89 -37.88 -42.47
CA GLY A 112 2.91 -36.44 -42.77
C GLY A 112 4.20 -36.04 -43.49
N TYR A 113 4.07 -35.28 -44.59
CA TYR A 113 5.23 -34.77 -45.33
C TYR A 113 6.00 -33.72 -44.53
N LYS A 114 7.33 -33.89 -44.42
CA LYS A 114 8.22 -32.90 -43.84
C LYS A 114 8.97 -32.14 -44.96
N PRO A 115 8.58 -30.88 -45.26
CA PRO A 115 9.16 -30.14 -46.38
C PRO A 115 10.61 -29.66 -46.11
N PRO A 116 11.45 -29.51 -47.14
CA PRO A 116 12.76 -28.87 -47.03
C PRO A 116 12.63 -27.35 -46.82
N PRO A 117 13.58 -26.69 -46.14
CA PRO A 117 13.58 -25.24 -45.98
C PRO A 117 13.53 -24.46 -47.30
N SER A 118 14.10 -25.02 -48.38
CA SER A 118 14.08 -24.44 -49.73
C SER A 118 12.67 -24.32 -50.34
N SER A 119 11.67 -24.98 -49.76
CA SER A 119 10.25 -24.85 -50.15
C SER A 119 9.58 -23.57 -49.60
N GLY A 120 10.30 -22.75 -48.82
CA GLY A 120 9.74 -21.59 -48.12
C GLY A 120 9.05 -21.94 -46.80
N GLN A 121 9.04 -23.21 -46.40
CA GLN A 121 8.45 -23.70 -45.17
C GLN A 121 9.49 -24.47 -44.33
N ALA A 122 9.85 -23.93 -43.17
CA ALA A 122 10.73 -24.61 -42.20
C ALA A 122 9.87 -25.25 -41.11
N SER A 123 9.75 -26.58 -41.11
CA SER A 123 8.95 -27.33 -40.14
C SER A 123 9.85 -27.99 -39.11
N ILE A 124 9.68 -27.71 -37.81
CA ILE A 124 10.32 -28.46 -36.71
C ILE A 124 9.27 -29.41 -36.15
N ALA A 125 9.60 -30.70 -36.00
CA ALA A 125 8.68 -31.70 -35.49
C ALA A 125 9.20 -32.31 -34.19
N THR A 126 8.46 -32.16 -33.10
CA THR A 126 8.76 -32.80 -31.81
C THR A 126 7.86 -34.02 -31.60
N TYR A 127 8.47 -35.17 -31.38
CA TYR A 127 7.78 -36.43 -31.13
C TYR A 127 7.99 -36.84 -29.67
N ARG A 128 6.88 -37.15 -29.00
CA ARG A 128 6.86 -37.72 -27.66
C ARG A 128 6.54 -39.20 -27.77
N LEU A 129 7.46 -40.05 -27.37
CA LEU A 129 7.33 -41.50 -27.45
C LEU A 129 7.16 -42.09 -26.05
N LYS A 130 6.24 -43.04 -25.91
CA LYS A 130 5.99 -43.74 -24.66
C LYS A 130 6.37 -45.22 -24.80
N LEU A 131 7.25 -45.70 -23.94
CA LEU A 131 7.63 -47.11 -23.80
C LEU A 131 7.09 -47.62 -22.46
N ALA A 132 6.07 -48.49 -22.50
CA ALA A 132 5.49 -49.08 -21.29
C ALA A 132 6.33 -50.28 -20.83
N VAL A 133 6.94 -50.19 -19.66
CA VAL A 133 7.82 -51.24 -19.11
C VAL A 133 7.45 -51.52 -17.65
N ALA A 134 7.69 -52.75 -17.20
CA ALA A 134 7.31 -53.19 -15.86
C ALA A 134 8.13 -52.52 -14.73
N ASN A 135 9.37 -52.09 -15.01
CA ASN A 135 10.21 -51.36 -14.07
C ASN A 135 11.03 -50.27 -14.80
N PRO A 136 10.50 -49.04 -14.94
CA PRO A 136 11.19 -47.98 -15.67
C PRO A 136 12.46 -47.48 -14.98
N SER A 137 12.62 -47.75 -13.67
CA SER A 137 13.79 -47.31 -12.88
C SER A 137 15.07 -48.11 -13.18
N ALA A 138 14.97 -49.27 -13.84
CA ALA A 138 16.13 -50.07 -14.24
C ALA A 138 16.80 -49.56 -15.53
N ILE A 139 16.06 -48.82 -16.37
CA ILE A 139 16.50 -48.40 -17.70
C ILE A 139 17.15 -47.02 -17.63
N SER A 140 18.38 -46.92 -18.12
CA SER A 140 19.11 -45.66 -18.24
C SER A 140 18.85 -44.97 -19.59
N VAL A 141 18.74 -43.64 -19.58
CA VAL A 141 18.50 -42.83 -20.80
C VAL A 141 19.49 -41.69 -20.86
N VAL A 142 20.22 -41.61 -21.97
CA VAL A 142 21.19 -40.53 -22.22
C VAL A 142 20.47 -39.38 -22.91
N VAL A 143 20.41 -38.24 -22.24
CA VAL A 143 19.91 -36.99 -22.81
C VAL A 143 21.08 -36.17 -23.34
N ASP A 144 20.97 -35.69 -24.57
CA ASP A 144 21.93 -34.78 -25.18
C ASP A 144 21.53 -33.31 -24.89
N PRO A 145 22.31 -32.55 -24.10
CA PRO A 145 22.02 -31.15 -23.82
C PRO A 145 22.05 -30.25 -25.06
N GLN A 146 22.72 -30.66 -26.15
CA GLN A 146 22.76 -29.93 -27.41
C GLN A 146 21.44 -30.07 -28.19
N ALA A 147 20.60 -31.05 -27.84
CA ALA A 147 19.25 -31.21 -28.39
C ALA A 147 18.20 -30.31 -27.70
N GLN A 148 18.62 -29.35 -26.86
CA GLN A 148 17.73 -28.44 -26.13
C GLN A 148 16.96 -27.45 -27.02
N ILE A 149 15.87 -26.95 -26.46
CA ILE A 149 14.81 -26.16 -27.10
C ILE A 149 15.36 -24.97 -27.90
N ALA A 150 14.96 -24.85 -29.17
CA ALA A 150 15.29 -23.69 -30.00
C ALA A 150 14.81 -22.37 -29.35
N LEU A 151 15.65 -21.33 -29.41
CA LEU A 151 15.35 -19.94 -29.01
C LEU A 151 13.97 -19.45 -29.51
N GLY A 152 13.51 -19.98 -30.65
CA GLY A 152 12.16 -19.79 -31.19
C GLY A 152 11.00 -20.12 -30.24
N ARG A 153 11.17 -21.00 -29.24
CA ARG A 153 10.17 -21.25 -28.18
C ARG A 153 10.31 -20.29 -27.01
N HIS A 154 11.52 -19.83 -26.68
CA HIS A 154 11.74 -18.81 -25.65
C HIS A 154 11.11 -17.48 -26.04
N ILE A 155 11.24 -17.06 -27.30
CA ILE A 155 10.64 -15.82 -27.80
C ILE A 155 9.11 -15.86 -27.94
N ARG A 156 8.48 -17.03 -27.73
CA ARG A 156 7.02 -17.16 -27.61
C ARG A 156 6.52 -16.88 -26.20
N ALA A 157 7.36 -17.04 -25.18
CA ALA A 157 7.07 -16.48 -23.87
C ALA A 157 7.13 -14.95 -23.99
N PRO A 158 6.25 -14.20 -23.32
CA PRO A 158 6.24 -12.74 -23.45
C PRO A 158 7.49 -12.07 -22.86
N TRP A 159 8.25 -12.77 -22.01
CA TRP A 159 9.39 -12.24 -21.27
C TRP A 159 10.62 -13.15 -21.37
N LEU A 160 11.78 -12.55 -21.62
CA LEU A 160 13.09 -13.21 -21.62
C LEU A 160 14.16 -12.33 -20.95
N THR A 161 15.11 -12.93 -20.25
CA THR A 161 16.29 -12.21 -19.73
C THR A 161 17.42 -12.27 -20.76
N ILE A 162 18.11 -11.15 -20.96
CA ILE A 162 19.29 -11.06 -21.83
C ILE A 162 20.46 -10.46 -21.05
N ASP A 163 21.67 -10.77 -21.49
CA ASP A 163 22.93 -10.32 -20.92
C ASP A 163 23.36 -8.96 -21.46
N GLY A 164 22.78 -8.49 -22.57
CA GLY A 164 23.08 -7.18 -23.11
C GLY A 164 22.53 -6.90 -24.51
N VAL A 165 22.77 -5.67 -24.97
CA VAL A 165 22.53 -5.23 -26.35
C VAL A 165 23.89 -4.89 -26.97
N VAL A 166 24.36 -5.68 -27.94
CA VAL A 166 25.71 -5.52 -28.52
C VAL A 166 25.69 -5.68 -30.04
N ASN A 167 26.60 -5.01 -30.74
CA ASN A 167 26.67 -5.03 -32.21
C ASN A 167 27.57 -6.15 -32.76
N ALA A 168 28.53 -6.63 -31.97
CA ALA A 168 29.46 -7.68 -32.35
C ALA A 168 29.27 -8.92 -31.48
N PRO A 169 29.42 -10.13 -32.02
CA PRO A 169 29.44 -11.33 -31.20
C PRO A 169 30.58 -11.27 -30.16
N PRO A 170 30.30 -11.56 -28.88
CA PRO A 170 31.34 -11.77 -27.87
C PRO A 170 32.39 -12.79 -28.33
N GLY A 171 33.67 -12.54 -28.02
CA GLY A 171 34.78 -13.39 -28.45
C GLY A 171 34.92 -14.71 -27.68
N ALA A 172 34.34 -14.80 -26.48
CA ALA A 172 34.36 -16.00 -25.63
C ALA A 172 33.01 -16.18 -24.91
N PRO A 173 31.92 -16.52 -25.64
CA PRO A 173 30.60 -16.71 -25.05
C PRO A 173 30.50 -18.03 -24.29
N ASN A 174 29.76 -18.02 -23.17
CA ASN A 174 29.37 -19.22 -22.43
C ASN A 174 28.06 -19.79 -22.96
N GLN A 175 27.83 -21.09 -22.75
CA GLN A 175 26.57 -21.74 -23.09
C GLN A 175 25.39 -21.00 -22.43
N GLY A 176 24.43 -20.55 -23.23
CA GLY A 176 23.23 -19.86 -22.77
C GLY A 176 23.30 -18.33 -22.83
N ASP A 177 24.48 -17.74 -23.03
CA ASP A 177 24.64 -16.28 -23.15
C ASP A 177 23.71 -15.74 -24.25
N THR A 178 22.87 -14.76 -23.90
CA THR A 178 21.78 -14.26 -24.73
C THR A 178 21.86 -12.76 -24.89
N TYR A 179 21.87 -12.27 -26.13
CA TYR A 179 21.99 -10.85 -26.44
C TYR A 179 20.93 -10.39 -27.43
N ILE A 180 20.59 -9.11 -27.40
CA ILE A 180 20.02 -8.45 -28.58
C ILE A 180 21.16 -8.02 -29.49
N VAL A 181 21.06 -8.37 -30.76
CA VAL A 181 21.89 -7.82 -31.82
C VAL A 181 21.49 -6.36 -32.04
N GLY A 182 22.43 -5.44 -31.84
CA GLY A 182 22.19 -4.01 -31.99
C GLY A 182 21.82 -3.58 -33.41
N ALA A 183 21.55 -2.28 -33.58
CA ALA A 183 21.04 -1.72 -34.84
C ALA A 183 22.08 -1.71 -35.98
N ALA A 184 23.37 -1.72 -35.65
CA ALA A 184 24.48 -1.66 -36.60
C ALA A 184 25.43 -2.84 -36.38
N PRO A 185 24.98 -4.08 -36.67
CA PRO A 185 25.77 -5.26 -36.34
C PRO A 185 27.03 -5.37 -37.18
N THR A 186 28.07 -5.96 -36.60
CA THR A 186 29.39 -6.18 -37.22
C THR A 186 29.81 -7.65 -37.11
N GLY A 187 30.86 -8.04 -37.85
CA GLY A 187 31.38 -9.40 -37.84
C GLY A 187 30.35 -10.44 -38.31
N ALA A 188 30.26 -11.58 -37.61
CA ALA A 188 29.35 -12.67 -37.96
C ALA A 188 27.85 -12.33 -37.80
N TRP A 189 27.52 -11.18 -37.20
CA TRP A 189 26.13 -10.75 -36.98
C TRP A 189 25.59 -9.77 -38.03
N VAL A 190 26.41 -9.39 -39.02
CA VAL A 190 25.98 -8.51 -40.13
C VAL A 190 24.70 -9.06 -40.79
N GLY A 191 23.69 -8.21 -40.97
CA GLY A 191 22.38 -8.59 -41.54
C GLY A 191 21.34 -9.08 -40.53
N PHE A 192 21.69 -9.21 -39.25
CA PHE A 192 20.80 -9.73 -38.21
C PHE A 192 20.38 -8.70 -37.15
N ALA A 193 20.36 -7.41 -37.53
CA ALA A 193 19.97 -6.33 -36.63
C ALA A 193 18.64 -6.61 -35.91
N HIS A 194 18.59 -6.25 -34.62
CA HIS A 194 17.42 -6.41 -33.72
C HIS A 194 16.98 -7.86 -33.44
N ARG A 195 17.70 -8.87 -33.90
CA ARG A 195 17.44 -10.26 -33.52
C ARG A 195 17.95 -10.56 -32.12
N ILE A 196 17.41 -11.60 -31.51
CA ILE A 196 17.97 -12.17 -30.29
C ILE A 196 18.94 -13.26 -30.71
N ALA A 197 20.16 -13.22 -30.16
CA ALA A 197 21.21 -14.19 -30.39
C ALA A 197 21.50 -14.93 -29.08
N GLN A 198 21.50 -16.25 -29.11
CA GLN A 198 21.87 -17.09 -27.96
C GLN A 198 23.00 -18.04 -28.34
N TRP A 199 23.99 -18.18 -27.47
CA TRP A 199 25.09 -19.12 -27.66
C TRP A 199 24.67 -20.53 -27.22
N VAL A 200 24.70 -21.48 -28.15
CA VAL A 200 24.41 -22.90 -27.88
C VAL A 200 25.56 -23.82 -28.33
N GLY A 201 26.80 -23.30 -28.38
CA GLY A 201 27.93 -23.90 -29.10
C GLY A 201 28.14 -23.29 -30.49
N VAL A 202 27.08 -22.67 -31.04
CA VAL A 202 27.07 -21.71 -32.15
C VAL A 202 26.07 -20.59 -31.84
N TRP A 203 26.14 -19.45 -32.53
CA TRP A 203 25.13 -18.39 -32.38
C TRP A 203 23.81 -18.80 -33.03
N SER A 204 22.78 -19.01 -32.22
CA SER A 204 21.40 -19.21 -32.66
C SER A 204 20.68 -17.86 -32.69
N LEU A 205 20.21 -17.42 -33.86
CA LEU A 205 19.54 -16.12 -34.02
C LEU A 205 18.05 -16.30 -34.32
N SER A 206 17.22 -15.52 -33.63
CA SER A 206 15.77 -15.53 -33.84
C SER A 206 15.16 -14.13 -33.84
N THR A 207 14.09 -13.95 -34.60
CA THR A 207 13.33 -12.70 -34.64
C THR A 207 12.21 -12.76 -33.61
N ALA A 208 12.33 -11.97 -32.55
CA ALA A 208 11.27 -11.82 -31.56
C ALA A 208 10.01 -11.18 -32.19
N PRO A 209 8.80 -11.64 -31.83
CA PRO A 209 7.56 -11.01 -32.29
C PRO A 209 7.42 -9.58 -31.72
N ILE A 210 6.69 -8.73 -32.43
CA ILE A 210 6.36 -7.38 -31.94
C ILE A 210 5.59 -7.52 -30.61
N GLY A 211 5.97 -6.70 -29.63
CA GLY A 211 5.42 -6.75 -28.27
C GLY A 211 6.18 -7.68 -27.31
N HIS A 212 7.09 -8.53 -27.79
CA HIS A 212 7.94 -9.33 -26.91
C HIS A 212 8.81 -8.42 -26.03
N MET A 213 8.96 -8.79 -24.76
CA MET A 213 9.64 -8.00 -23.76
C MET A 213 10.90 -8.71 -23.27
N VAL A 214 11.93 -7.94 -22.98
CA VAL A 214 13.16 -8.46 -22.39
C VAL A 214 13.61 -7.66 -21.17
N CYS A 215 14.31 -8.34 -20.26
CA CYS A 215 15.03 -7.74 -19.15
C CYS A 215 16.53 -7.77 -19.49
N ASN A 216 17.13 -6.59 -19.67
CA ASN A 216 18.55 -6.43 -19.97
C ASN A 216 19.36 -6.37 -18.68
N ASN A 217 20.12 -7.42 -18.38
CA ASN A 217 20.91 -7.51 -17.16
C ASN A 217 22.13 -6.57 -17.10
N ALA A 218 22.62 -6.10 -18.25
CA ALA A 218 23.73 -5.14 -18.31
C ALA A 218 23.32 -3.70 -17.98
N ALA A 219 22.02 -3.40 -17.93
CA ALA A 219 21.52 -2.07 -17.57
C ALA A 219 21.11 -2.03 -16.09
N ASP A 220 21.39 -0.91 -15.43
CA ASP A 220 20.96 -0.67 -14.05
C ASP A 220 19.42 -0.62 -13.93
N VAL A 221 18.90 -0.91 -12.75
CA VAL A 221 17.43 -0.97 -12.50
C VAL A 221 16.71 0.34 -12.85
N GLY A 222 17.39 1.48 -12.78
CA GLY A 222 16.83 2.79 -13.13
C GLY A 222 17.01 3.22 -14.59
N ASP A 223 17.75 2.45 -15.39
CA ASP A 223 18.06 2.82 -16.77
C ASP A 223 16.88 2.49 -17.70
N SER A 224 16.61 3.39 -18.66
CA SER A 224 15.56 3.19 -19.66
C SER A 224 15.74 1.95 -20.54
N GLY A 225 16.98 1.46 -20.66
CA GLY A 225 17.38 0.26 -21.36
C GLY A 225 17.29 -1.02 -20.53
N ARG A 226 16.87 -0.96 -19.25
CA ARG A 226 16.68 -2.15 -18.40
C ARG A 226 15.59 -3.07 -18.91
N PHE A 227 14.49 -2.49 -19.36
CA PHE A 227 13.35 -3.23 -19.88
C PHE A 227 13.04 -2.74 -21.29
N LEU A 228 13.08 -3.66 -22.25
CA LEU A 228 12.91 -3.34 -23.67
C LEU A 228 11.74 -4.12 -24.25
N ARG A 229 11.02 -3.49 -25.17
CA ARG A 229 9.93 -4.08 -25.95
C ARG A 229 10.30 -4.06 -27.43
N ARG A 230 10.05 -5.17 -28.12
CA ARG A 230 10.20 -5.25 -29.57
C ARG A 230 9.10 -4.44 -30.26
N THR A 231 9.48 -3.49 -31.11
CA THR A 231 8.57 -2.70 -31.98
C THR A 231 8.81 -3.06 -33.44
N ALA A 232 8.10 -2.44 -34.39
CA ALA A 232 8.44 -2.60 -35.80
C ALA A 232 9.83 -2.03 -36.15
N ALA A 233 10.21 -0.91 -35.52
CA ALA A 233 11.44 -0.17 -35.80
C ALA A 233 12.69 -0.70 -35.08
N GLY A 234 12.53 -1.52 -34.03
CA GLY A 234 13.67 -1.99 -33.24
C GLY A 234 13.28 -2.45 -31.85
N TRP A 235 14.13 -2.16 -30.87
CA TRP A 235 13.85 -2.33 -29.46
C TRP A 235 13.74 -0.95 -28.82
N ALA A 236 12.67 -0.73 -28.06
CA ALA A 236 12.41 0.53 -27.38
C ALA A 236 12.21 0.29 -25.88
N PRO A 237 12.48 1.29 -25.02
CA PRO A 237 12.15 1.21 -23.59
C PRO A 237 10.70 0.77 -23.36
N ALA A 238 10.51 -0.18 -22.46
CA ALA A 238 9.21 -0.71 -22.08
C ALA A 238 8.63 -0.02 -20.84
N ILE A 239 8.76 1.30 -20.77
CA ILE A 239 8.29 2.12 -19.65
C ILE A 239 6.84 2.51 -19.90
N ALA A 240 5.99 2.42 -18.88
CA ALA A 240 4.60 2.87 -19.01
C ALA A 240 4.53 4.39 -19.22
N SER A 241 3.53 4.82 -19.97
CA SER A 241 3.21 6.24 -20.16
C SER A 241 1.69 6.45 -20.11
N ALA A 242 1.25 7.69 -20.28
CA ALA A 242 -0.18 8.00 -20.37
C ALA A 242 -0.87 7.37 -21.61
N THR A 243 -0.09 6.98 -22.62
CA THR A 243 -0.60 6.46 -23.90
C THR A 243 -0.16 5.02 -24.18
N GLU A 244 0.74 4.45 -23.37
CA GLU A 244 1.29 3.12 -23.59
C GLU A 244 1.40 2.31 -22.30
N ILE A 245 0.99 1.04 -22.37
CA ILE A 245 1.17 0.06 -21.30
C ILE A 245 2.65 -0.34 -21.21
N GLY A 246 3.21 -0.37 -20.00
CA GLY A 246 4.60 -0.76 -19.73
C GLY A 246 4.87 -0.99 -18.24
N LEU A 247 6.14 -1.08 -17.87
CA LEU A 247 6.56 -1.19 -16.47
C LEU A 247 6.69 0.20 -15.82
N VAL A 248 6.39 0.25 -14.51
CA VAL A 248 6.55 1.43 -13.65
C VAL A 248 7.37 1.08 -12.41
N ARG A 249 8.14 2.05 -11.89
CA ARG A 249 8.81 1.91 -10.59
C ARG A 249 7.98 2.57 -9.48
N LEU A 250 7.99 1.97 -8.29
CA LEU A 250 7.47 2.60 -7.07
C LEU A 250 8.34 3.79 -6.65
N ALA A 251 7.71 4.95 -6.40
CA ALA A 251 8.34 6.14 -5.89
C ALA A 251 8.77 5.95 -4.42
N THR A 252 9.91 6.52 -4.06
CA THR A 252 10.33 6.66 -2.66
C THR A 252 9.55 7.82 -1.97
N LEU A 253 9.64 7.89 -0.64
CA LEU A 253 9.03 8.98 0.13
C LEU A 253 9.58 10.36 -0.28
N ALA A 254 10.90 10.48 -0.44
CA ALA A 254 11.54 11.73 -0.82
C ALA A 254 11.12 12.20 -2.23
N GLU A 255 11.06 11.26 -3.18
CA GLU A 255 10.59 11.55 -4.55
C GLU A 255 9.11 11.96 -4.57
N THR A 256 8.28 11.32 -3.73
CA THR A 256 6.86 11.67 -3.60
C THR A 256 6.69 13.07 -3.05
N ALA A 257 7.46 13.44 -2.02
CA ALA A 257 7.41 14.77 -1.43
C ALA A 257 7.90 15.87 -2.39
N ALA A 258 8.89 15.58 -3.22
CA ALA A 258 9.41 16.52 -4.21
C ALA A 258 8.46 16.75 -5.40
N GLY A 259 7.57 15.79 -5.72
CA GLY A 259 6.54 15.94 -6.75
C GLY A 259 7.05 16.15 -8.19
N ALA A 260 8.34 15.92 -8.45
CA ALA A 260 8.99 16.28 -9.72
C ALA A 260 8.96 15.16 -10.79
N GLU A 261 8.65 13.92 -10.40
CA GLU A 261 8.88 12.72 -11.22
C GLU A 261 7.57 12.09 -11.71
N ALA A 262 7.19 12.37 -12.97
CA ALA A 262 5.93 11.92 -13.56
C ALA A 262 5.89 10.43 -13.97
N SER A 263 7.03 9.73 -13.96
CA SER A 263 7.19 8.35 -14.46
C SER A 263 7.14 7.28 -13.36
N LYS A 264 6.80 7.64 -12.12
CA LYS A 264 6.81 6.75 -10.95
C LYS A 264 5.43 6.66 -10.34
N VAL A 265 5.10 5.49 -9.80
CA VAL A 265 3.83 5.24 -9.10
C VAL A 265 4.00 5.33 -7.59
N VAL A 266 3.04 5.94 -6.92
CA VAL A 266 2.98 6.02 -5.45
C VAL A 266 2.13 4.89 -4.89
N SER A 267 2.56 4.26 -3.81
CA SER A 267 1.72 3.28 -3.11
C SER A 267 0.65 4.01 -2.28
N PRO A 268 -0.50 3.38 -1.99
CA PRO A 268 -1.51 3.93 -1.09
C PRO A 268 -0.96 4.30 0.30
N ALA A 269 0.04 3.55 0.79
CA ALA A 269 0.70 3.84 2.06
C ALA A 269 1.56 5.11 2.02
N VAL A 270 2.21 5.39 0.89
CA VAL A 270 3.06 6.57 0.68
C VAL A 270 2.22 7.83 0.42
N LEU A 271 1.06 7.70 -0.23
CA LEU A 271 0.05 8.76 -0.38
C LEU A 271 -0.49 9.28 0.96
N LYS A 272 -0.53 8.44 1.99
CA LYS A 272 -1.05 8.78 3.32
C LYS A 272 -0.22 9.84 4.06
N PHE A 273 1.01 10.13 3.62
CA PHE A 273 1.97 10.91 4.41
C PHE A 273 2.10 12.40 4.03
N ALA A 274 1.52 12.89 2.92
CA ALA A 274 1.94 14.19 2.38
C ALA A 274 0.86 15.30 2.26
N ALA A 275 -0.42 15.05 2.55
CA ALA A 275 -1.44 16.09 2.44
C ALA A 275 -2.50 15.99 3.54
N ARG A 276 -2.77 17.11 4.22
CA ARG A 276 -4.00 17.26 5.01
C ARG A 276 -5.20 17.09 4.09
N ILE A 277 -6.24 16.43 4.57
CA ILE A 277 -7.47 16.28 3.79
C ILE A 277 -8.23 17.60 3.86
N ARG A 278 -8.44 18.23 2.69
CA ARG A 278 -9.21 19.47 2.57
C ARG A 278 -10.69 19.16 2.70
N LEU A 279 -11.36 19.77 3.69
CA LEU A 279 -12.79 19.59 3.88
C LEU A 279 -13.60 20.18 2.72
N GLN A 280 -14.70 19.50 2.40
CA GLN A 280 -15.65 19.87 1.35
C GLN A 280 -17.04 20.23 1.94
N ALA A 281 -17.23 20.00 3.24
CA ALA A 281 -18.45 20.32 3.98
C ALA A 281 -18.13 20.38 5.48
N ASP A 282 -19.06 20.96 6.25
CA ASP A 282 -19.01 20.90 7.72
C ASP A 282 -18.92 19.44 8.19
N THR A 283 -18.05 19.18 9.16
CA THR A 283 -17.67 17.82 9.54
C THR A 283 -17.88 17.60 11.03
N THR A 284 -18.52 16.49 11.39
CA THR A 284 -18.70 16.07 12.79
C THR A 284 -17.87 14.83 13.09
N LEU A 285 -17.07 14.89 14.14
CA LEU A 285 -16.35 13.76 14.74
C LEU A 285 -17.01 13.41 16.07
N TYR A 286 -17.29 12.13 16.29
CA TYR A 286 -17.97 11.64 17.49
C TYR A 286 -16.96 11.09 18.49
N VAL A 287 -17.18 11.38 19.77
CA VAL A 287 -16.37 10.87 20.88
C VAL A 287 -17.29 10.22 21.90
N SER A 288 -16.94 9.02 22.36
CA SER A 288 -17.64 8.34 23.46
C SER A 288 -16.63 7.73 24.43
N PRO A 289 -16.74 8.01 25.74
CA PRO A 289 -15.82 7.45 26.72
C PRO A 289 -16.06 5.96 26.97
N THR A 290 -17.22 5.43 26.56
CA THR A 290 -17.65 4.04 26.81
C THR A 290 -17.64 3.16 25.56
N LEU A 291 -18.01 3.72 24.40
CA LEU A 291 -18.10 2.98 23.12
C LEU A 291 -16.92 3.29 22.18
N GLY A 292 -16.09 4.28 22.52
CA GLY A 292 -15.04 4.77 21.64
C GLY A 292 -13.76 3.95 21.65
N ASN A 293 -13.01 4.07 20.55
CA ASN A 293 -11.63 3.59 20.41
C ASN A 293 -10.86 4.60 19.53
N ASP A 294 -9.67 5.04 19.94
CA ASP A 294 -8.92 6.07 19.21
C ASP A 294 -8.33 5.60 17.87
N ALA A 295 -8.38 4.29 17.60
CA ALA A 295 -8.11 3.71 16.28
C ALA A 295 -9.28 3.84 15.30
N ASN A 296 -10.48 4.19 15.78
CA ASN A 296 -11.68 4.34 14.95
C ASN A 296 -11.59 5.56 14.01
N PRO A 297 -12.46 5.66 12.98
CA PRO A 297 -12.52 6.82 12.10
C PRO A 297 -13.24 8.05 12.72
N GLY A 298 -13.87 7.94 13.89
CA GLY A 298 -14.58 9.05 14.54
C GLY A 298 -16.00 9.30 14.01
N THR A 299 -16.64 8.28 13.43
CA THR A 299 -18.04 8.34 12.97
C THR A 299 -19.00 8.00 14.11
N ILE A 300 -20.31 8.23 13.93
CA ILE A 300 -21.31 7.94 14.97
C ILE A 300 -21.32 6.47 15.42
N GLY A 301 -21.10 5.52 14.49
CA GLY A 301 -21.04 4.09 14.80
C GLY A 301 -19.66 3.60 15.25
N GLN A 302 -18.62 4.40 15.04
CA GLN A 302 -17.25 4.10 15.44
C GLN A 302 -16.59 5.38 15.99
N PRO A 303 -17.00 5.84 17.18
CA PRO A 303 -16.50 7.08 17.75
C PRO A 303 -15.06 6.93 18.25
N TYR A 304 -14.37 8.06 18.38
CA TYR A 304 -13.12 8.12 19.15
C TYR A 304 -13.39 7.91 20.63
N GLN A 305 -12.37 7.46 21.37
CA GLN A 305 -12.47 7.33 22.82
C GLN A 305 -12.16 8.65 23.53
N THR A 306 -11.18 9.40 23.02
CA THR A 306 -10.68 10.62 23.67
C THR A 306 -11.01 11.88 22.88
N ARG A 307 -11.22 12.97 23.62
CA ARG A 307 -11.42 14.32 23.09
C ARG A 307 -10.14 14.81 22.41
N GLN A 308 -8.98 14.43 22.94
CA GLN A 308 -7.67 14.76 22.36
C GLN A 308 -7.49 14.15 20.96
N ARG A 309 -7.93 12.90 20.73
CA ARG A 309 -7.82 12.27 19.40
C ARG A 309 -8.63 13.01 18.34
N ALA A 310 -9.86 13.41 18.69
CA ALA A 310 -10.74 14.18 17.80
C ALA A 310 -10.16 15.56 17.47
N TRP A 311 -9.62 16.27 18.47
CA TRP A 311 -8.92 17.53 18.23
C TRP A 311 -7.71 17.36 17.32
N ASN A 312 -6.87 16.36 17.57
CA ASN A 312 -5.68 16.10 16.76
C ASN A 312 -6.02 15.82 15.29
N ARG A 313 -7.16 15.17 15.02
CA ARG A 313 -7.67 14.98 13.65
C ARG A 313 -7.89 16.33 12.96
N PHE A 314 -8.64 17.24 13.57
CA PHE A 314 -8.84 18.58 13.01
C PHE A 314 -7.55 19.41 12.93
N ALA A 315 -6.71 19.38 13.97
CA ALA A 315 -5.54 20.23 14.07
C ALA A 315 -4.40 19.80 13.14
N ASN A 316 -4.19 18.50 12.96
CA ASN A 316 -2.99 17.96 12.31
C ASN A 316 -3.28 17.25 10.98
N GLU A 317 -4.47 16.68 10.79
CA GLU A 317 -4.76 15.81 9.64
C GLU A 317 -5.73 16.45 8.63
N LEU A 318 -6.45 17.50 9.04
CA LEU A 318 -7.44 18.18 8.21
C LEU A 318 -7.03 19.63 7.92
N ASP A 319 -7.48 20.12 6.76
CA ASP A 319 -7.58 21.55 6.43
C ASP A 319 -9.07 21.89 6.40
N LEU A 320 -9.50 22.80 7.28
CA LEU A 320 -10.91 23.12 7.44
C LEU A 320 -11.51 23.80 6.20
N ASN A 321 -10.70 24.46 5.36
CA ASN A 321 -11.17 25.09 4.12
C ASN A 321 -12.40 26.01 4.31
N GLY A 322 -12.48 26.73 5.43
CA GLY A 322 -13.59 27.60 5.79
C GLY A 322 -14.85 26.89 6.34
N TYR A 323 -14.90 25.56 6.34
CA TYR A 323 -15.97 24.76 6.94
C TYR A 323 -15.82 24.66 8.46
N ALA A 324 -16.93 24.36 9.14
CA ALA A 324 -16.97 24.14 10.57
C ALA A 324 -16.68 22.68 10.94
N GLY A 325 -15.96 22.50 12.05
CA GLY A 325 -15.76 21.22 12.73
C GLY A 325 -16.61 21.12 13.99
N THR A 326 -17.27 19.99 14.20
CA THR A 326 -17.95 19.66 15.46
C THR A 326 -17.30 18.43 16.06
N ILE A 327 -16.90 18.50 17.32
CA ILE A 327 -16.54 17.35 18.15
C ILE A 327 -17.76 17.05 19.02
N LYS A 328 -18.57 16.08 18.58
CA LYS A 328 -19.81 15.67 19.27
C LYS A 328 -19.47 14.70 20.39
N LEU A 329 -19.70 15.13 21.62
CA LEU A 329 -19.55 14.34 22.82
C LEU A 329 -20.85 13.58 23.09
N LEU A 330 -20.82 12.26 22.99
CA LEU A 330 -21.93 11.39 23.33
C LEU A 330 -22.11 11.31 24.86
N ASN A 331 -23.30 10.92 25.31
CA ASN A 331 -23.61 10.84 26.74
C ASN A 331 -22.60 9.97 27.49
N GLY A 332 -22.14 10.46 28.63
CA GLY A 332 -21.15 9.79 29.46
C GLY A 332 -20.29 10.75 30.28
N THR A 333 -19.39 10.14 31.05
CA THR A 333 -18.42 10.85 31.88
C THR A 333 -17.04 10.75 31.25
N TYR A 334 -16.47 11.90 30.89
CA TYR A 334 -15.17 12.05 30.26
C TYR A 334 -14.13 12.38 31.32
N THR A 335 -13.14 11.48 31.46
CA THR A 335 -12.03 11.60 32.42
C THR A 335 -10.68 11.77 31.71
N ASP A 336 -10.68 11.86 30.38
CA ASP A 336 -9.48 12.04 29.57
C ASP A 336 -8.97 13.48 29.66
N ALA A 337 -7.65 13.67 29.80
CA ALA A 337 -7.05 15.00 29.75
C ALA A 337 -7.13 15.59 28.33
N PHE A 338 -7.39 16.90 28.24
CA PHE A 338 -7.50 17.60 26.97
C PHE A 338 -6.71 18.92 26.98
N ALA A 339 -5.87 19.11 25.97
CA ALA A 339 -5.19 20.37 25.70
C ALA A 339 -5.10 20.65 24.19
N ALA A 340 -5.57 21.81 23.78
CA ALA A 340 -5.37 22.33 22.44
C ALA A 340 -4.11 23.20 22.40
N THR A 341 -3.08 22.77 21.67
CA THR A 341 -1.76 23.44 21.61
C THR A 341 -1.51 24.23 20.34
N SER A 342 -2.36 24.07 19.32
CA SER A 342 -2.29 24.75 18.04
C SER A 342 -3.69 24.90 17.45
N ALA A 343 -3.89 25.92 16.63
CA ALA A 343 -5.13 26.07 15.88
C ALA A 343 -5.14 25.12 14.65
N PRO A 344 -6.30 24.55 14.28
CA PRO A 344 -6.50 23.97 12.96
C PRO A 344 -6.16 24.98 11.85
N ILE A 345 -5.81 24.51 10.65
CA ILE A 345 -5.59 25.39 9.50
C ILE A 345 -6.86 25.54 8.67
N GLY A 346 -6.87 26.54 7.78
CA GLY A 346 -8.02 26.81 6.91
C GLY A 346 -9.21 27.40 7.66
N THR A 347 -9.00 27.94 8.86
CA THR A 347 -10.07 28.54 9.66
C THR A 347 -10.36 29.96 9.17
N ALA A 348 -11.65 30.28 8.99
CA ALA A 348 -12.14 31.64 8.77
C ALA A 348 -13.11 32.10 9.88
N ARG A 349 -13.23 31.31 10.96
CA ARG A 349 -14.35 31.38 11.91
C ARG A 349 -13.93 31.62 13.38
N GLY A 350 -12.65 31.85 13.66
CA GLY A 350 -12.14 32.01 15.02
C GLY A 350 -12.53 30.83 15.93
N THR A 351 -13.10 31.10 17.10
CA THR A 351 -13.63 30.07 18.02
C THR A 351 -14.76 29.22 17.44
N GLY A 352 -15.43 29.68 16.38
CA GLY A 352 -16.44 28.91 15.65
C GLY A 352 -15.88 27.90 14.65
N ALA A 353 -14.55 27.79 14.52
CA ALA A 353 -13.91 26.84 13.62
C ALA A 353 -14.09 25.39 14.09
N VAL A 354 -13.93 25.14 15.40
CA VAL A 354 -14.16 23.82 16.02
C VAL A 354 -14.97 24.00 17.29
N THR A 355 -16.07 23.26 17.41
CA THR A 355 -16.96 23.28 18.60
C THR A 355 -17.02 21.91 19.27
N PHE A 356 -16.73 21.85 20.56
CA PHE A 356 -17.10 20.73 21.42
C PHE A 356 -18.57 20.86 21.80
N GLU A 357 -19.37 19.89 21.37
CA GLU A 357 -20.81 19.88 21.59
C GLU A 357 -21.22 18.64 22.37
N GLY A 358 -21.71 18.82 23.59
CA GLY A 358 -22.35 17.76 24.36
C GLY A 358 -23.85 17.64 24.07
N ASP A 359 -24.66 17.70 25.13
CA ASP A 359 -26.11 17.71 25.10
C ASP A 359 -26.63 19.10 25.54
N PRO A 360 -27.00 19.97 24.58
CA PRO A 360 -27.54 21.29 24.90
C PRO A 360 -28.88 21.26 25.63
N ALA A 361 -29.68 20.20 25.50
CA ALA A 361 -30.95 20.11 26.22
C ALA A 361 -30.72 19.71 27.68
N THR A 362 -29.71 18.87 27.92
CA THR A 362 -29.41 18.34 29.25
C THR A 362 -27.89 18.21 29.44
N PRO A 363 -27.18 19.31 29.77
CA PRO A 363 -25.71 19.31 29.91
C PRO A 363 -25.17 18.26 30.89
N THR A 364 -26.00 17.83 31.84
CA THR A 364 -25.66 16.80 32.84
C THR A 364 -25.50 15.40 32.25
N ASN A 365 -25.95 15.16 31.01
CA ASN A 365 -25.74 13.90 30.29
C ASN A 365 -24.29 13.75 29.77
N VAL A 366 -23.58 14.87 29.63
CA VAL A 366 -22.20 14.92 29.14
C VAL A 366 -21.34 15.58 30.21
N VAL A 367 -20.74 14.77 31.08
CA VAL A 367 -19.94 15.26 32.21
C VAL A 367 -18.46 15.17 31.86
N VAL A 368 -17.75 16.28 31.97
CA VAL A 368 -16.29 16.30 31.91
C VAL A 368 -15.77 16.42 33.35
N ALA A 369 -15.18 15.36 33.86
CA ALA A 369 -14.78 15.24 35.26
C ALA A 369 -13.30 14.81 35.38
N LEU A 370 -12.44 15.73 35.82
CA LEU A 370 -10.99 15.44 35.96
C LEU A 370 -10.47 15.66 37.37
N THR A 371 -9.61 14.75 37.79
CA THR A 371 -8.90 14.90 39.06
C THR A 371 -7.64 15.76 38.88
N ASN A 372 -6.77 15.44 37.91
CA ASN A 372 -5.42 16.03 37.84
C ASN A 372 -5.19 16.91 36.61
N ALA A 373 -6.26 17.42 35.99
CA ALA A 373 -6.18 18.27 34.82
C ALA A 373 -7.42 19.17 34.71
N ASN A 374 -7.36 20.15 33.81
CA ASN A 374 -8.48 21.04 33.51
C ASN A 374 -9.50 20.35 32.59
N CYS A 375 -10.78 20.76 32.65
CA CYS A 375 -11.80 20.19 31.76
C CYS A 375 -11.53 20.53 30.30
N PHE A 376 -11.22 21.80 30.01
CA PHE A 376 -10.77 22.26 28.71
C PHE A 376 -9.62 23.25 28.86
N TYR A 377 -8.57 23.07 28.07
CA TYR A 377 -7.39 23.93 28.08
C TYR A 377 -6.98 24.33 26.66
N ALA A 378 -6.92 25.63 26.38
CA ALA A 378 -6.41 26.17 25.12
C ALA A 378 -5.11 26.95 25.34
N GLN A 379 -4.11 26.68 24.50
CA GLN A 379 -2.83 27.39 24.49
C GLN A 379 -2.24 27.45 23.08
N GLY A 380 -1.16 28.23 22.91
CA GLY A 380 -0.45 28.33 21.64
C GLY A 380 -1.30 28.89 20.50
N GLY A 381 -2.18 29.83 20.82
CA GLY A 381 -3.12 30.42 19.85
C GLY A 381 -4.28 29.51 19.43
N ALA A 382 -4.47 28.33 20.06
CA ALA A 382 -5.60 27.46 19.78
C ALA A 382 -6.94 28.12 20.13
N GLN A 383 -7.97 27.89 19.31
CA GLN A 383 -9.29 28.48 19.47
C GLN A 383 -10.39 27.45 19.28
N PHE A 384 -11.36 27.41 20.18
CA PHE A 384 -12.54 26.53 20.06
C PHE A 384 -13.72 27.02 20.90
N SER A 385 -14.89 26.43 20.65
CA SER A 385 -16.11 26.65 21.45
C SER A 385 -16.48 25.40 22.26
N VAL A 386 -17.12 25.58 23.42
CA VAL A 386 -17.64 24.48 24.26
C VAL A 386 -19.12 24.74 24.58
N LYS A 387 -19.98 23.75 24.36
CA LYS A 387 -21.40 23.86 24.74
C LYS A 387 -22.05 22.55 25.18
N GLY A 388 -23.07 22.65 26.02
CA GLY A 388 -23.92 21.51 26.41
C GLY A 388 -23.21 20.46 27.26
N CYS A 389 -22.26 20.86 28.10
CA CYS A 389 -21.52 19.94 28.96
C CYS A 389 -21.56 20.41 30.42
N ARG A 390 -21.53 19.47 31.35
CA ARG A 390 -21.24 19.73 32.76
C ARG A 390 -19.74 19.62 33.02
N LEU A 391 -19.15 20.58 33.71
CA LEU A 391 -17.71 20.59 34.04
C LEU A 391 -17.48 20.41 35.53
N GLN A 392 -16.55 19.51 35.89
CA GLN A 392 -16.20 19.18 37.26
C GLN A 392 -14.69 18.92 37.38
N THR A 393 -14.07 19.42 38.45
CA THR A 393 -12.70 19.04 38.80
C THR A 393 -12.54 18.72 40.29
N ALA A 394 -11.52 17.93 40.63
CA ALA A 394 -11.33 17.43 42.01
C ALA A 394 -9.91 17.60 42.60
N GLY A 395 -8.88 17.86 41.79
CA GLY A 395 -7.50 18.05 42.28
C GLY A 395 -7.08 19.52 42.41
N ALA A 396 -6.02 19.77 43.17
CA ALA A 396 -5.49 21.11 43.35
C ALA A 396 -5.12 21.79 42.02
N ASN A 397 -5.34 23.11 41.93
CA ASN A 397 -5.02 23.92 40.75
C ASN A 397 -5.71 23.49 39.45
N THR A 398 -6.85 22.79 39.54
CA THR A 398 -7.64 22.39 38.37
C THR A 398 -8.88 23.26 38.22
N SER A 399 -9.22 23.58 36.96
CA SER A 399 -10.32 24.46 36.60
C SER A 399 -11.18 23.87 35.47
N GLY A 400 -12.39 24.40 35.31
CA GLY A 400 -13.28 24.03 34.20
C GLY A 400 -12.70 24.44 32.85
N LEU A 401 -12.68 25.74 32.56
CA LEU A 401 -12.14 26.30 31.32
C LEU A 401 -10.85 27.07 31.62
N VAL A 402 -9.79 26.79 30.86
CA VAL A 402 -8.49 27.46 31.01
C VAL A 402 -7.96 27.92 29.67
N THR A 403 -7.40 29.13 29.63
CA THR A 403 -6.60 29.61 28.49
C THR A 403 -5.25 30.15 28.95
N SER A 404 -4.22 29.96 28.13
CA SER A 404 -2.92 30.60 28.26
C SER A 404 -2.30 30.88 26.88
N VAL A 405 -1.23 31.67 26.80
CA VAL A 405 -0.40 31.84 25.59
C VAL A 405 -1.27 32.09 24.34
N GLY A 406 -2.14 33.09 24.41
CA GLY A 406 -3.03 33.50 23.31
C GLY A 406 -4.16 32.52 22.95
N GLY A 407 -4.38 31.46 23.73
CA GLY A 407 -5.51 30.55 23.54
C GLY A 407 -6.86 31.24 23.76
N ILE A 408 -7.88 30.83 23.01
CA ILE A 408 -9.22 31.43 23.07
C ILE A 408 -10.29 30.35 23.24
N ILE A 409 -11.16 30.51 24.24
CA ILE A 409 -12.33 29.63 24.43
C ILE A 409 -13.59 30.48 24.41
N ALA A 410 -14.55 30.10 23.57
CA ALA A 410 -15.93 30.55 23.70
C ALA A 410 -16.77 29.46 24.39
N PHE A 411 -17.75 29.84 25.19
CA PHE A 411 -18.65 28.87 25.80
C PHE A 411 -20.10 29.35 25.92
N GLU A 412 -21.03 28.40 25.81
CA GLU A 412 -22.45 28.64 26.04
C GLU A 412 -23.11 27.38 26.60
N ASN A 413 -24.18 27.54 27.36
CA ASN A 413 -24.97 26.42 27.86
C ASN A 413 -24.13 25.32 28.54
N VAL A 414 -23.10 25.76 29.26
CA VAL A 414 -22.26 24.94 30.12
C VAL A 414 -22.87 24.93 31.52
N ASP A 415 -22.79 23.79 32.19
CA ASP A 415 -23.12 23.70 33.62
C ASP A 415 -21.82 23.55 34.42
N PHE A 416 -21.42 24.62 35.12
CA PHE A 416 -20.30 24.54 36.04
C PHE A 416 -20.74 23.89 37.35
N PHE A 417 -20.30 22.64 37.56
CA PHE A 417 -20.47 21.93 38.82
C PHE A 417 -19.29 22.23 39.75
N SER A 418 -18.91 21.33 40.66
CA SER A 418 -17.79 21.55 41.57
C SER A 418 -16.47 21.59 40.81
N CYS A 419 -15.76 22.73 40.84
CA CYS A 419 -14.36 22.81 40.40
C CYS A 419 -13.48 23.26 41.59
N VAL A 420 -12.20 22.90 41.59
CA VAL A 420 -11.34 23.20 42.74
C VAL A 420 -10.84 24.65 42.72
N LEU A 421 -10.15 25.06 41.66
CA LEU A 421 -9.58 26.41 41.56
C LEU A 421 -10.58 27.38 40.97
N ALA A 422 -10.93 27.23 39.69
CA ALA A 422 -11.84 28.15 39.02
C ALA A 422 -12.83 27.43 38.09
N HIS A 423 -14.02 28.02 37.89
CA HIS A 423 -14.86 27.63 36.74
C HIS A 423 -14.22 28.09 35.43
N VAL A 424 -13.75 29.35 35.39
CA VAL A 424 -13.14 30.00 34.22
C VAL A 424 -11.85 30.68 34.64
N LEU A 425 -10.74 30.36 33.96
CA LEU A 425 -9.41 30.94 34.21
C LEU A 425 -8.75 31.36 32.90
N ALA A 426 -8.69 32.67 32.64
CA ALA A 426 -7.91 33.23 31.55
C ALA A 426 -6.58 33.76 32.08
N ALA A 427 -5.46 33.20 31.61
CA ALA A 427 -4.11 33.58 32.01
C ALA A 427 -3.24 33.95 30.81
N SER A 428 -2.13 34.66 31.03
CA SER A 428 -1.01 34.80 30.08
C SER A 428 -1.45 35.19 28.65
N GLY A 429 -2.26 36.24 28.53
CA GLY A 429 -2.77 36.74 27.24
C GLY A 429 -3.83 35.86 26.57
N GLY A 430 -4.31 34.80 27.22
CA GLY A 430 -5.46 34.02 26.77
C GLY A 430 -6.80 34.74 27.00
N PHE A 431 -7.85 34.30 26.31
CA PHE A 431 -9.15 34.96 26.35
C PHE A 431 -10.31 33.95 26.46
N ILE A 432 -11.23 34.15 27.40
CA ILE A 432 -12.43 33.31 27.53
C ILE A 432 -13.70 34.16 27.48
N GLN A 433 -14.63 33.81 26.60
CA GLN A 433 -15.88 34.54 26.42
C GLN A 433 -17.09 33.65 26.59
N ALA A 434 -18.07 34.10 27.38
CA ALA A 434 -19.41 33.53 27.35
C ALA A 434 -20.11 34.01 26.06
N SER A 435 -20.36 33.10 25.12
CA SER A 435 -21.10 33.39 23.89
C SER A 435 -22.62 33.32 24.10
N GLY A 436 -23.07 32.55 25.09
CA GLY A 436 -24.47 32.39 25.45
C GLY A 436 -24.69 32.26 26.96
N ASN A 437 -25.95 32.13 27.37
CA ASN A 437 -26.32 31.93 28.78
C ASN A 437 -25.79 30.58 29.28
N TYR A 438 -25.52 30.48 30.58
CA TYR A 438 -24.97 29.26 31.17
C TYR A 438 -25.41 29.12 32.64
N THR A 439 -25.08 27.96 33.21
CA THR A 439 -25.53 27.54 34.53
C THR A 439 -24.36 27.29 35.47
N ILE A 440 -24.59 27.54 36.76
CA ILE A 440 -23.70 27.16 37.85
C ILE A 440 -24.51 26.33 38.85
N SER A 441 -24.14 25.06 38.99
CA SER A 441 -24.77 24.11 39.93
C SER A 441 -23.85 23.71 41.08
N GLY A 442 -22.54 23.99 41.00
CA GLY A 442 -21.55 23.75 42.06
C GLY A 442 -20.66 24.96 42.32
N GLY A 443 -19.89 24.92 43.41
CA GLY A 443 -18.95 25.98 43.79
C GLY A 443 -17.52 25.72 43.32
N ALA A 444 -16.68 26.75 43.45
CA ALA A 444 -15.23 26.70 43.24
C ALA A 444 -14.55 27.74 44.13
N ALA A 445 -13.21 27.79 44.18
CA ALA A 445 -12.58 28.92 44.85
C ALA A 445 -12.91 30.24 44.15
N ILE A 446 -12.95 30.23 42.81
CA ILE A 446 -13.23 31.37 41.95
C ILE A 446 -14.25 31.01 40.87
N HIS A 447 -15.23 31.85 40.56
CA HIS A 447 -16.03 31.61 39.35
C HIS A 447 -15.21 31.98 38.12
N ILE A 448 -14.82 33.25 38.01
CA ILE A 448 -14.15 33.77 36.83
C ILE A 448 -12.87 34.53 37.22
N SER A 449 -11.75 34.15 36.60
CA SER A 449 -10.43 34.66 36.93
C SER A 449 -9.73 35.14 35.66
N SER A 450 -9.32 36.41 35.66
CA SER A 450 -8.48 37.03 34.63
C SER A 450 -7.14 37.41 35.26
N VAL A 451 -6.05 36.75 34.86
CA VAL A 451 -4.72 36.97 35.46
C VAL A 451 -3.64 37.10 34.39
N LYS A 452 -2.51 37.75 34.70
CA LYS A 452 -1.33 37.83 33.81
C LYS A 452 -1.67 38.29 32.39
N GLY A 453 -2.42 39.38 32.29
CA GLY A 453 -2.92 39.92 31.01
C GLY A 453 -3.98 39.08 30.30
N GLY A 454 -4.54 38.05 30.96
CA GLY A 454 -5.68 37.28 30.45
C GLY A 454 -6.98 38.11 30.47
N GLY A 455 -7.87 37.80 29.52
CA GLY A 455 -9.14 38.51 29.35
C GLY A 455 -10.35 37.59 29.50
N THR A 456 -11.43 38.09 30.11
CA THR A 456 -12.72 37.39 30.15
C THR A 456 -13.90 38.30 29.86
N THR A 457 -14.96 37.76 29.25
CA THR A 457 -16.21 38.52 29.06
C THR A 457 -17.48 37.70 29.34
N LEU A 458 -18.42 38.33 30.05
CA LEU A 458 -19.76 37.85 30.38
C LEU A 458 -20.86 38.81 29.90
N ASP A 459 -20.52 39.70 28.96
CA ASP A 459 -21.37 40.84 28.60
C ASP A 459 -22.75 40.42 28.08
N GLY A 460 -23.80 41.00 28.65
CA GLY A 460 -25.19 40.74 28.29
C GLY A 460 -25.65 39.29 28.52
N LYS A 461 -24.92 38.49 29.29
CA LYS A 461 -25.27 37.08 29.55
C LYS A 461 -25.98 36.91 30.88
N THR A 462 -26.90 35.95 30.90
CA THR A 462 -27.60 35.51 32.11
C THR A 462 -26.93 34.27 32.67
N VAL A 463 -26.59 34.32 33.95
CA VAL A 463 -26.02 33.20 34.71
C VAL A 463 -27.05 32.64 35.68
N THR A 464 -27.38 31.37 35.53
CA THR A 464 -28.39 30.70 36.36
C THR A 464 -27.72 29.90 37.47
N PHE A 465 -27.99 30.25 38.73
CA PHE A 465 -27.56 29.48 39.89
C PHE A 465 -28.63 28.45 40.26
N LEU A 466 -28.35 27.15 40.11
CA LEU A 466 -29.27 26.07 40.50
C LEU A 466 -29.14 25.68 41.98
N THR A 467 -28.05 26.11 42.61
CA THR A 467 -27.79 25.95 44.04
C THR A 467 -27.36 27.30 44.61
N THR A 468 -26.92 27.34 45.87
CA THR A 468 -26.22 28.51 46.42
C THR A 468 -24.72 28.20 46.48
N PRO A 469 -23.98 28.27 45.36
CA PRO A 469 -22.57 27.94 45.36
C PRO A 469 -21.76 28.92 46.21
N ASN A 470 -20.72 28.40 46.84
CA ASN A 470 -19.76 29.22 47.57
C ASN A 470 -18.51 29.46 46.71
N PHE A 471 -18.09 30.72 46.63
CA PHE A 471 -16.81 31.11 46.04
C PHE A 471 -15.84 31.51 47.15
N SER A 472 -15.02 30.55 47.59
CA SER A 472 -14.21 30.70 48.81
C SER A 472 -13.14 31.78 48.72
N SER A 473 -12.72 32.17 47.51
CA SER A 473 -11.84 33.32 47.28
C SER A 473 -12.67 34.54 46.86
N ALA A 474 -13.28 34.50 45.69
CA ALA A 474 -14.21 35.51 45.19
C ALA A 474 -14.98 35.00 43.97
N PHE A 475 -16.15 35.57 43.68
CA PHE A 475 -16.85 35.30 42.41
C PHE A 475 -15.99 35.72 41.22
N ALA A 476 -15.50 36.96 41.20
CA ALA A 476 -14.63 37.47 40.15
C ALA A 476 -13.23 37.84 40.68
N VAL A 477 -12.18 37.44 39.97
CA VAL A 477 -10.80 37.82 40.28
C VAL A 477 -10.14 38.45 39.06
N ALA A 478 -9.53 39.63 39.26
CA ALA A 478 -8.66 40.25 38.26
C ALA A 478 -7.32 40.64 38.90
N SER A 479 -6.21 40.10 38.38
CA SER A 479 -4.87 40.42 38.88
C SER A 479 -3.81 40.48 37.79
N GLU A 480 -2.65 41.05 38.08
CA GLU A 480 -1.47 41.05 37.19
C GLU A 480 -1.83 41.56 35.77
N GLY A 481 -2.53 42.68 35.69
CA GLY A 481 -3.01 43.27 34.44
C GLY A 481 -4.12 42.50 33.71
N GLY A 482 -4.72 41.48 34.35
CA GLY A 482 -5.88 40.76 33.82
C GLY A 482 -7.14 41.65 33.78
N ALA A 483 -7.99 41.41 32.78
CA ALA A 483 -9.18 42.21 32.54
C ALA A 483 -10.45 41.34 32.43
N MET A 484 -11.55 41.82 32.99
CA MET A 484 -12.87 41.21 32.90
C MET A 484 -13.90 42.25 32.50
N SER A 485 -14.80 41.87 31.60
CA SER A 485 -16.00 42.63 31.26
C SER A 485 -17.25 41.83 31.61
N ALA A 486 -18.18 42.45 32.33
CA ALA A 486 -19.46 41.89 32.73
C ALA A 486 -20.57 42.95 32.58
N VAL A 487 -20.47 43.76 31.51
CA VAL A 487 -21.43 44.83 31.21
C VAL A 487 -22.78 44.22 30.86
N GLY A 488 -23.84 44.64 31.55
CA GLY A 488 -25.18 44.06 31.37
C GLY A 488 -25.30 42.60 31.81
N TYR A 489 -24.38 42.12 32.66
CA TYR A 489 -24.48 40.82 33.32
C TYR A 489 -25.80 40.69 34.11
N LEU A 490 -26.43 39.53 33.99
CA LEU A 490 -27.65 39.17 34.72
C LEU A 490 -27.45 37.86 35.49
N GLN A 491 -28.14 37.73 36.62
CA GLN A 491 -28.13 36.52 37.43
C GLN A 491 -29.53 36.11 37.87
N THR A 492 -29.74 34.81 38.04
CA THR A 492 -30.91 34.26 38.73
C THR A 492 -30.45 33.31 39.83
N GLY A 493 -30.95 33.48 41.06
CA GLY A 493 -30.45 32.81 42.25
C GLY A 493 -29.35 33.62 42.95
N SER A 494 -28.58 32.98 43.83
CA SER A 494 -27.61 33.65 44.68
C SER A 494 -26.37 32.79 44.92
N ALA A 495 -25.24 33.42 45.24
CA ALA A 495 -24.02 32.77 45.67
C ALA A 495 -23.48 33.40 46.97
N THR A 496 -22.65 32.64 47.70
CA THR A 496 -21.90 33.14 48.87
C THR A 496 -20.43 33.37 48.52
N GLY A 497 -19.73 34.13 49.37
CA GLY A 497 -18.35 34.52 49.17
C GLY A 497 -18.19 35.99 48.79
N LYS A 498 -16.94 36.37 48.52
CA LYS A 498 -16.57 37.73 48.13
C LYS A 498 -17.06 38.03 46.71
N ARG A 499 -17.63 39.20 46.45
CA ARG A 499 -18.11 39.57 45.09
C ARG A 499 -17.00 39.67 44.05
N TYR A 500 -15.89 40.30 44.44
CA TYR A 500 -14.74 40.45 43.58
C TYR A 500 -13.45 40.63 44.36
N GLU A 501 -12.33 40.30 43.73
CA GLU A 501 -10.99 40.64 44.19
C GLU A 501 -10.17 41.21 43.03
N ILE A 502 -9.66 42.42 43.22
CA ILE A 502 -8.82 43.11 42.25
C ILE A 502 -7.49 43.42 42.90
N THR A 503 -6.38 43.00 42.27
CA THR A 503 -5.02 43.30 42.71
C THR A 503 -4.11 43.62 41.54
N SER A 504 -2.93 44.20 41.78
CA SER A 504 -1.82 44.28 40.82
C SER A 504 -2.21 44.72 39.39
N GLY A 505 -2.94 45.82 39.27
CA GLY A 505 -3.36 46.41 37.98
C GLY A 505 -4.52 45.69 37.29
N GLY A 506 -5.22 44.77 37.96
CA GLY A 506 -6.40 44.10 37.42
C GLY A 506 -7.58 45.04 37.18
N ILE A 507 -8.46 44.68 36.24
CA ILE A 507 -9.63 45.46 35.85
C ILE A 507 -10.87 44.57 35.82
N ILE A 508 -11.95 45.01 36.49
CA ILE A 508 -13.29 44.44 36.33
C ILE A 508 -14.23 45.57 35.91
N SER A 509 -14.82 45.44 34.73
CA SER A 509 -15.82 46.37 34.21
C SER A 509 -17.21 45.76 34.32
N VAL A 510 -18.11 46.40 35.06
CA VAL A 510 -19.55 46.09 35.13
C VAL A 510 -20.39 47.17 34.44
N GLY A 511 -19.76 48.19 33.84
CA GLY A 511 -20.42 49.22 33.04
C GLY A 511 -21.12 50.29 33.88
N GLY A 512 -20.51 50.73 34.98
CA GLY A 512 -21.08 51.71 35.90
C GLY A 512 -22.17 51.18 36.84
N ALA A 513 -22.35 49.86 36.91
CA ALA A 513 -23.24 49.23 37.88
C ALA A 513 -22.71 49.34 39.32
N ASN A 514 -23.60 49.21 40.30
CA ASN A 514 -23.25 49.23 41.73
C ASN A 514 -22.15 48.21 42.05
N PRO A 515 -21.19 48.49 42.96
CA PRO A 515 -20.25 47.52 43.54
C PRO A 515 -20.85 46.17 44.03
N THR A 516 -22.18 46.08 44.19
CA THR A 516 -22.91 44.85 44.51
C THR A 516 -23.46 44.09 43.30
N ALA A 517 -23.14 44.50 42.06
CA ALA A 517 -23.68 43.93 40.83
C ALA A 517 -23.28 42.46 40.62
N LEU A 518 -22.09 42.08 41.08
CA LEU A 518 -21.63 40.69 41.06
C LEU A 518 -22.14 39.92 42.30
N PRO A 519 -22.48 38.63 42.16
CA PRO A 519 -23.01 37.82 43.25
C PRO A 519 -22.01 37.62 44.40
N GLY A 520 -22.54 37.44 45.61
CA GLY A 520 -21.78 37.22 46.83
C GLY A 520 -22.41 37.91 48.04
N ASN A 521 -22.16 37.34 49.24
CA ASN A 521 -22.62 37.89 50.51
C ASN A 521 -21.54 38.70 51.26
N ALA A 522 -20.29 38.73 50.77
CA ALA A 522 -19.22 39.54 51.30
C ALA A 522 -18.78 40.65 50.31
N ALA A 523 -18.41 41.81 50.84
CA ALA A 523 -17.95 42.95 50.05
C ALA A 523 -16.68 42.62 49.25
N GLY A 524 -16.58 43.16 48.02
CA GLY A 524 -15.38 42.99 47.18
C GLY A 524 -14.18 43.77 47.70
N THR A 525 -12.98 43.37 47.28
CA THR A 525 -11.71 44.04 47.61
C THR A 525 -11.03 44.55 46.35
N ASN A 526 -10.56 45.80 46.37
CA ASN A 526 -9.73 46.36 45.31
C ASN A 526 -8.46 46.96 45.93
N VAL A 527 -7.31 46.38 45.60
CA VAL A 527 -5.98 46.79 46.08
C VAL A 527 -5.06 46.98 44.88
N GLY A 528 -5.09 48.17 44.28
CA GLY A 528 -4.20 48.55 43.19
C GLY A 528 -4.69 48.18 41.78
N GLY A 529 -6.01 48.18 41.55
CA GLY A 529 -6.61 48.06 40.21
C GLY A 529 -7.90 48.87 40.06
N SER A 530 -8.77 48.49 39.12
CA SER A 530 -9.99 49.25 38.79
C SER A 530 -11.25 48.37 38.79
N TYR A 531 -12.30 48.87 39.45
CA TYR A 531 -13.67 48.37 39.33
C TYR A 531 -14.50 49.51 38.71
N VAL A 532 -15.02 49.31 37.50
CA VAL A 532 -15.62 50.39 36.67
C VAL A 532 -16.98 50.05 36.10
#